data_AF-A0A535I7K3-F1
#
_entry.id   AF-A0A535I7K3-F1
#
_cell.length_a   1.000
_cell.length_b   1.000
_cell.length_c   1.000
_cell.angle_alpha   90.00
_cell.angle_beta   90.00
_cell.angle_gamma   90.00
#
_symmetry.space_group_name_H-M   'P 1'
#
loop_
_entity.id
_entity.type
_entity.pdbx_description
1 polymer ?
#
loop_
_entity_poly.entity_id
_entity_poly.type
_entity_poly.pdbx_seq_one_letter_code
_entity_poly.pdbx_strand_id
1 'polypeptide(L)'
;MLLAFVGRRARWAGITAATLAGLGGLYVAADNVQKIQSPAGISHWPYVAGGVLVITVSLVQTIGALRRQRRLDPVVSLSIQLGIGLMAEWSFYLISGVGLDPGRYSTDTWRTPFVAELPLLALGLAGVGAVVFRGWRPTLTRLGVIRPTWWQSFYAVATAMLVGLLGWPASVLTYQLTPHAYDAINVILAKTEPGLAVSLVFAVLAGVSEETLFRGALQPRAGIVLTALLFAAIHVQYGATPILASVFIAGLAYGLLRQRMNTTTAIMAHASYDIAVSLPGGVGVFGLGLAGLGLAVIAVRADGHRWSRYLAPLAAGGSFLVLGAGAVVVTGNAIAWRPFGTAAFLAMAIAVVLEGLRSRSIALTGGGLLAWLMAVAIMWSVPWPEQVWWLAPLASAIAIAAGVGAWYRLASSGYEAG
;
A
#
# COMPACT_ATOMS: atom_id res chain seq x y z
N MET A 1 -3.37 6.00 -27.60
CA MET A 1 -4.70 6.19 -26.95
C MET A 1 -5.56 7.29 -27.58
N LEU A 2 -5.06 8.52 -27.75
CA LEU A 2 -5.87 9.64 -28.26
C LEU A 2 -6.50 9.38 -29.64
N LEU A 3 -5.76 8.75 -30.56
CA LEU A 3 -6.28 8.39 -31.88
C LEU A 3 -7.45 7.39 -31.82
N ALA A 4 -7.41 6.45 -30.87
CA ALA A 4 -8.51 5.50 -30.65
C ALA A 4 -9.79 6.22 -30.16
N PHE A 5 -9.63 7.27 -29.36
CA PHE A 5 -10.74 8.14 -28.96
C PHE A 5 -11.35 8.87 -30.16
N VAL A 6 -10.52 9.42 -31.05
CA VAL A 6 -10.97 10.01 -32.34
C VAL A 6 -11.70 8.95 -33.18
N GLY A 7 -11.22 7.71 -33.12
CA GLY A 7 -11.79 6.53 -33.76
C GLY A 7 -13.25 6.22 -33.42
N ARG A 8 -13.79 6.77 -32.32
CA ARG A 8 -15.22 6.66 -31.99
C ARG A 8 -16.11 7.44 -32.95
N ARG A 9 -15.62 8.56 -33.49
CA ARG A 9 -16.36 9.44 -34.40
C ARG A 9 -15.87 9.32 -35.84
N ALA A 10 -14.59 9.05 -36.05
CA ALA A 10 -13.98 8.94 -37.36
C ALA A 10 -13.49 7.51 -37.60
N ARG A 11 -14.14 6.77 -38.52
CA ARG A 11 -13.81 5.35 -38.79
C ARG A 11 -12.33 5.15 -39.13
N TRP A 12 -11.75 6.07 -39.92
CA TRP A 12 -10.38 5.97 -40.39
C TRP A 12 -9.39 6.15 -39.25
N ALA A 13 -9.64 7.06 -38.31
CA ALA A 13 -8.84 7.16 -37.09
C ALA A 13 -8.87 5.86 -36.27
N GLY A 14 -10.03 5.20 -36.20
CA GLY A 14 -10.17 3.90 -35.54
C GLY A 14 -9.38 2.79 -36.23
N ILE A 15 -9.42 2.74 -37.56
CA ILE A 15 -8.61 1.83 -38.37
C ILE A 15 -7.13 2.10 -38.15
N THR A 16 -6.68 3.36 -38.28
CA THR A 16 -5.29 3.74 -38.08
C THR A 16 -4.79 3.36 -36.68
N ALA A 17 -5.60 3.59 -35.63
CA ALA A 17 -5.25 3.17 -34.28
C ALA A 17 -5.05 1.65 -34.17
N ALA A 18 -5.97 0.86 -34.74
CA ALA A 18 -5.85 -0.60 -34.76
C ALA A 18 -4.64 -1.06 -35.57
N THR A 19 -4.39 -0.48 -36.75
CA THR A 19 -3.24 -0.82 -37.60
C THR A 19 -1.92 -0.52 -36.91
N LEU A 20 -1.78 0.66 -36.28
CA LEU A 20 -0.56 1.03 -35.54
C LEU A 20 -0.30 0.07 -34.37
N ALA A 21 -1.35 -0.31 -33.63
CA ALA A 21 -1.21 -1.29 -32.56
C ALA A 21 -0.80 -2.67 -33.11
N GLY A 22 -1.39 -3.10 -34.23
CA GLY A 22 -1.03 -4.35 -34.91
C GLY A 22 0.42 -4.35 -35.40
N LEU A 23 0.90 -3.24 -35.97
CA LEU A 23 2.31 -3.08 -36.37
C LEU A 23 3.25 -3.12 -35.17
N GLY A 24 2.87 -2.52 -34.05
CA GLY A 24 3.62 -2.63 -32.79
C GLY A 24 3.69 -4.08 -32.29
N GLY A 25 2.56 -4.80 -32.31
CA GLY A 25 2.53 -6.22 -31.95
C GLY A 25 3.39 -7.09 -32.88
N LEU A 26 3.37 -6.81 -34.18
CA LEU A 26 4.22 -7.48 -35.17
C LEU A 26 5.71 -7.21 -34.91
N TYR A 27 6.08 -5.96 -34.65
CA TYR A 27 7.46 -5.59 -34.31
C TYR A 27 7.94 -6.35 -33.07
N VAL A 28 7.15 -6.32 -31.99
CA VAL A 28 7.49 -7.03 -30.74
C VAL A 28 7.62 -8.53 -30.97
N ALA A 29 6.69 -9.16 -31.71
CA ALA A 29 6.78 -10.58 -32.01
C ALA A 29 8.02 -10.91 -32.85
N ALA A 30 8.26 -10.18 -33.95
CA ALA A 30 9.38 -10.42 -34.85
C ALA A 30 10.75 -10.24 -34.16
N ASP A 31 10.90 -9.19 -33.35
CA ASP A 31 12.13 -8.92 -32.59
C ASP A 31 12.44 -10.03 -31.57
N ASN A 32 11.39 -10.67 -31.01
CA ASN A 32 11.56 -11.71 -30.00
C ASN A 32 11.65 -13.13 -30.58
N VAL A 33 11.09 -13.41 -31.76
CA VAL A 33 11.19 -14.73 -32.41
C VAL A 33 12.65 -15.13 -32.65
N GLN A 34 13.50 -14.19 -33.07
CA GLN A 34 14.92 -14.47 -33.30
C GLN A 34 15.66 -14.83 -32.00
N LYS A 35 15.24 -14.26 -30.86
CA LYS A 35 15.86 -14.46 -29.55
C LYS A 35 15.52 -15.83 -28.93
N ILE A 36 14.42 -16.44 -29.37
CA ILE A 36 13.97 -17.78 -28.93
C ILE A 36 14.92 -18.90 -29.39
N GLN A 37 15.71 -18.65 -30.44
CA GLN A 37 16.66 -19.65 -30.97
C GLN A 37 17.85 -19.91 -30.04
N SER A 38 18.01 -19.12 -28.97
CA SER A 38 19.04 -19.33 -27.95
C SER A 38 18.53 -20.21 -26.79
N PRO A 39 19.41 -20.90 -26.03
CA PRO A 39 19.01 -21.66 -24.84
C PRO A 39 18.31 -20.81 -23.76
N ALA A 40 18.62 -19.52 -23.66
CA ALA A 40 17.94 -18.56 -22.78
C ALA A 40 16.63 -18.00 -23.38
N GLY A 41 16.31 -18.41 -24.60
CA GLY A 41 15.24 -17.87 -25.44
C GLY A 41 13.83 -18.16 -24.92
N ILE A 42 13.64 -19.10 -23.99
CA ILE A 42 12.31 -19.47 -23.48
C ILE A 42 11.59 -18.28 -22.84
N SER A 43 12.35 -17.37 -22.21
CA SER A 43 11.82 -16.16 -21.57
C SER A 43 11.17 -15.19 -22.56
N HIS A 44 11.49 -15.27 -23.86
CA HIS A 44 10.97 -14.37 -24.90
C HIS A 44 9.63 -14.83 -25.52
N TRP A 45 9.19 -16.06 -25.25
CA TRP A 45 7.88 -16.56 -25.71
C TRP A 45 6.67 -15.69 -25.32
N PRO A 46 6.59 -15.11 -24.11
CA PRO A 46 5.51 -14.20 -23.74
C PRO A 46 5.38 -13.00 -24.68
N TYR A 47 6.48 -12.39 -25.12
CA TYR A 47 6.44 -11.29 -26.09
C TYR A 47 5.95 -11.72 -27.46
N VAL A 48 6.35 -12.91 -27.91
CA VAL A 48 5.85 -13.48 -29.18
C VAL A 48 4.35 -13.75 -29.09
N ALA A 49 3.89 -14.42 -28.04
CA ALA A 49 2.47 -14.72 -27.81
C ALA A 49 1.65 -13.43 -27.67
N GLY A 50 2.11 -12.47 -26.86
CA GLY A 50 1.48 -11.17 -26.68
C GLY A 50 1.38 -10.37 -27.98
N GLY A 51 2.47 -10.33 -28.76
CA GLY A 51 2.50 -9.69 -30.07
C GLY A 51 1.49 -10.30 -31.04
N VAL A 52 1.43 -11.64 -31.14
CA VAL A 52 0.46 -12.36 -31.97
C VAL A 52 -0.99 -12.07 -31.54
N LEU A 53 -1.27 -12.02 -30.24
CA LEU A 53 -2.60 -11.67 -29.72
C LEU A 53 -2.97 -10.21 -30.08
N VAL A 54 -2.03 -9.27 -29.94
CA VAL A 54 -2.25 -7.86 -30.33
C VAL A 54 -2.53 -7.73 -31.83
N ILE A 55 -1.78 -8.44 -32.67
CA ILE A 55 -2.02 -8.51 -34.13
C ILE A 55 -3.42 -9.06 -34.41
N THR A 56 -3.80 -10.16 -33.76
CA THR A 56 -5.10 -10.81 -33.95
C THR A 56 -6.25 -9.86 -33.61
N VAL A 57 -6.20 -9.20 -32.45
CA VAL A 57 -7.20 -8.20 -32.06
C VAL A 57 -7.24 -7.06 -33.08
N SER A 58 -6.08 -6.57 -33.53
CA SER A 58 -5.97 -5.48 -34.50
C SER A 58 -6.56 -5.83 -35.87
N LEU A 59 -6.34 -7.06 -36.34
CA LEU A 59 -6.91 -7.57 -37.59
C LEU A 59 -8.43 -7.68 -37.49
N VAL A 60 -8.96 -8.24 -36.39
CA VAL A 60 -10.41 -8.32 -36.16
C VAL A 60 -11.04 -6.92 -36.16
N GLN A 61 -10.44 -5.94 -35.47
CA GLN A 61 -10.95 -4.57 -35.48
C GLN A 61 -10.89 -3.92 -36.88
N THR A 62 -9.78 -4.12 -37.60
CA THR A 62 -9.57 -3.52 -38.92
C THR A 62 -10.51 -4.12 -39.97
N ILE A 63 -10.62 -5.45 -40.02
CA ILE A 63 -11.53 -6.15 -40.94
C ILE A 63 -12.97 -5.80 -40.61
N GLY A 64 -13.36 -5.83 -39.34
CA GLY A 64 -14.71 -5.43 -38.90
C GLY A 64 -15.03 -4.00 -39.29
N ALA A 65 -14.07 -3.08 -39.17
CA ALA A 65 -14.19 -1.69 -39.60
C ALA A 65 -14.38 -1.54 -41.12
N LEU A 66 -13.58 -2.26 -41.92
CA LEU A 66 -13.66 -2.22 -43.39
C LEU A 66 -14.97 -2.84 -43.90
N ARG A 67 -15.41 -3.95 -43.29
CA ARG A 67 -16.64 -4.68 -43.66
C ARG A 67 -17.91 -4.11 -43.05
N ARG A 68 -17.83 -2.99 -42.31
CA ARG A 68 -18.96 -2.36 -41.58
C ARG A 68 -19.69 -3.32 -40.63
N GLN A 69 -18.95 -4.25 -40.03
CA GLN A 69 -19.47 -5.20 -39.04
C GLN A 69 -19.37 -4.64 -37.61
N ARG A 70 -20.05 -5.28 -36.65
CA ARG A 70 -19.87 -4.97 -35.22
C ARG A 70 -18.41 -5.16 -34.83
N ARG A 71 -17.86 -4.18 -34.12
CA ARG A 71 -16.48 -4.15 -33.63
C ARG A 71 -16.46 -3.64 -32.20
N LEU A 72 -15.35 -3.82 -31.49
CA LEU A 72 -15.20 -3.25 -30.17
C LEU A 72 -15.04 -1.73 -30.29
N ASP A 73 -15.38 -1.02 -29.21
CA ASP A 73 -15.00 0.38 -29.09
C ASP A 73 -13.47 0.50 -29.26
N PRO A 74 -12.95 1.39 -30.13
CA PRO A 74 -11.51 1.43 -30.40
C PRO A 74 -10.66 1.70 -29.17
N VAL A 75 -11.19 2.44 -28.18
CA VAL A 75 -10.49 2.68 -26.91
C VAL A 75 -10.44 1.39 -26.10
N VAL A 76 -11.54 0.64 -26.03
CA VAL A 76 -11.58 -0.67 -25.34
C VAL A 76 -10.63 -1.65 -26.00
N SER A 77 -10.61 -1.74 -27.34
CA SER A 77 -9.68 -2.60 -28.06
C SER A 77 -8.22 -2.25 -27.75
N LEU A 78 -7.87 -0.96 -27.79
CA LEU A 78 -6.51 -0.53 -27.50
C LEU A 78 -6.15 -0.76 -26.02
N SER A 79 -7.09 -0.60 -25.10
CA SER A 79 -6.88 -0.93 -23.68
C SER A 79 -6.59 -2.42 -23.48
N ILE A 80 -7.30 -3.31 -24.19
CA ILE A 80 -7.02 -4.76 -24.17
C ILE A 80 -5.63 -5.05 -24.70
N GLN A 81 -5.23 -4.42 -25.81
CA GLN A 81 -3.90 -4.62 -26.40
C GLN A 81 -2.77 -4.14 -25.48
N LEU A 82 -2.93 -2.99 -24.83
CA LEU A 82 -1.96 -2.52 -23.83
C LEU A 82 -1.90 -3.46 -22.62
N GLY A 83 -3.05 -3.98 -22.16
CA GLY A 83 -3.08 -4.99 -21.11
C GLY A 83 -2.37 -6.29 -21.49
N ILE A 84 -2.54 -6.76 -22.74
CA ILE A 84 -1.79 -7.91 -23.27
C ILE A 84 -0.29 -7.63 -23.27
N GLY A 85 0.13 -6.46 -23.71
CA GLY A 85 1.54 -6.05 -23.70
C GLY A 85 2.14 -6.05 -22.29
N LEU A 86 1.44 -5.45 -21.32
CA LEU A 86 1.84 -5.44 -19.92
C LEU A 86 1.97 -6.86 -19.34
N MET A 87 1.00 -7.75 -19.64
CA MET A 87 1.07 -9.12 -19.16
C MET A 87 2.20 -9.92 -19.81
N ALA A 88 2.47 -9.68 -21.10
CA ALA A 88 3.60 -10.29 -21.79
C ALA A 88 4.94 -9.83 -21.18
N GLU A 89 5.06 -8.54 -20.86
CA GLU A 89 6.22 -8.00 -20.15
C GLU A 89 6.37 -8.63 -18.76
N TRP A 90 5.33 -8.60 -17.93
CA TRP A 90 5.39 -9.22 -16.60
C TRP A 90 5.76 -10.71 -16.66
N SER A 91 5.21 -11.47 -17.61
CA SER A 91 5.59 -12.87 -17.82
C SER A 91 7.04 -13.05 -18.27
N PHE A 92 7.58 -12.15 -19.10
CA PHE A 92 8.99 -12.15 -19.44
C PHE A 92 9.85 -11.95 -18.18
N TYR A 93 9.55 -10.97 -17.34
CA TYR A 93 10.29 -10.71 -16.09
C TYR A 93 10.23 -11.90 -15.14
N LEU A 94 9.07 -12.57 -15.06
CA LEU A 94 8.89 -13.77 -14.25
C LEU A 94 9.75 -14.94 -14.74
N ILE A 95 9.72 -15.25 -16.03
CA ILE A 95 10.42 -16.42 -16.59
C ILE A 95 11.93 -16.18 -16.69
N SER A 96 12.34 -14.96 -17.02
CA SER A 96 13.76 -14.60 -17.13
C SER A 96 14.45 -14.40 -15.78
N GLY A 97 13.68 -14.13 -14.71
CA GLY A 97 14.21 -13.75 -13.41
C GLY A 97 14.82 -12.34 -13.37
N VAL A 98 14.76 -11.57 -14.46
CA VAL A 98 15.38 -10.25 -14.59
C VAL A 98 14.83 -9.25 -13.56
N GLY A 99 13.58 -9.42 -13.12
CA GLY A 99 12.98 -8.58 -12.08
C GLY A 99 13.60 -8.79 -10.69
N LEU A 100 14.24 -9.94 -10.47
CA LEU A 100 14.94 -10.27 -9.24
C LEU A 100 16.46 -10.19 -9.40
N ASP A 101 16.98 -9.63 -10.50
CA ASP A 101 18.41 -9.43 -10.71
C ASP A 101 18.83 -8.05 -10.14
N PRO A 102 19.53 -7.99 -8.98
CA PRO A 102 19.91 -6.71 -8.39
C PRO A 102 20.95 -5.93 -9.22
N GLY A 103 21.55 -6.54 -10.26
CA GLY A 103 22.44 -5.88 -11.21
C GLY A 103 21.71 -4.96 -12.19
N ARG A 104 20.38 -5.10 -12.31
CA ARG A 104 19.53 -4.26 -13.17
C ARG A 104 19.03 -2.98 -12.51
N TYR A 105 19.25 -2.84 -11.21
CA TYR A 105 18.77 -1.72 -10.42
C TYR A 105 19.92 -0.79 -10.05
N SER A 106 19.64 0.51 -10.09
CA SER A 106 20.53 1.59 -9.67
C SER A 106 19.81 2.47 -8.66
N THR A 107 20.57 3.24 -7.89
CA THR A 107 20.00 4.21 -6.95
C THR A 107 19.08 5.20 -7.65
N ASP A 108 17.91 5.40 -7.06
CA ASP A 108 16.94 6.33 -7.59
C ASP A 108 17.44 7.77 -7.46
N THR A 109 17.17 8.54 -8.50
CA THR A 109 17.59 9.94 -8.59
C THR A 109 16.36 10.83 -8.65
N TRP A 110 16.57 12.15 -8.58
CA TRP A 110 15.50 13.14 -8.79
C TRP A 110 14.75 12.98 -10.13
N ARG A 111 15.31 12.26 -11.10
CA ARG A 111 14.64 11.99 -12.38
C ARG A 111 13.72 10.77 -12.32
N THR A 112 14.02 9.80 -11.46
CA THR A 112 13.34 8.49 -11.45
C THR A 112 11.82 8.64 -11.30
N PRO A 113 11.29 9.40 -10.32
CA PRO A 113 9.84 9.52 -10.16
C PRO A 113 9.14 10.00 -11.43
N PHE A 114 9.71 10.99 -12.12
CA PHE A 114 9.08 11.57 -13.29
C PHE A 114 9.11 10.63 -14.50
N VAL A 115 10.20 9.87 -14.66
CA VAL A 115 10.35 8.91 -15.76
C VAL A 115 9.42 7.71 -15.56
N ALA A 116 9.28 7.22 -14.33
CA ALA A 116 8.40 6.11 -14.00
C ALA A 116 6.91 6.51 -14.09
N GLU A 117 6.55 7.66 -13.50
CA GLU A 117 5.14 7.94 -13.20
C GLU A 117 4.41 8.81 -14.23
N LEU A 118 5.08 9.79 -14.84
CA LEU A 118 4.41 10.68 -15.81
C LEU A 118 3.84 9.92 -17.02
N PRO A 119 4.48 8.85 -17.56
CA PRO A 119 3.87 8.04 -18.61
C PRO A 119 2.55 7.39 -18.16
N LEU A 120 2.45 6.90 -16.92
CA LEU A 120 1.22 6.30 -16.38
C LEU A 120 0.12 7.35 -16.23
N LEU A 121 0.46 8.53 -15.71
CA LEU A 121 -0.47 9.66 -15.62
C LEU A 121 -0.98 10.09 -17.00
N ALA A 122 -0.07 10.23 -17.97
CA ALA A 122 -0.39 10.57 -19.35
C ALA A 122 -1.31 9.52 -19.98
N LEU A 123 -1.05 8.23 -19.74
CA LEU A 123 -1.90 7.14 -20.20
C LEU A 123 -3.29 7.18 -19.56
N GLY A 124 -3.38 7.46 -18.25
CA GLY A 124 -4.66 7.61 -17.54
C GLY A 124 -5.50 8.77 -18.09
N LEU A 125 -4.89 9.94 -18.29
CA LEU A 125 -5.52 11.11 -18.91
C LEU A 125 -5.96 10.84 -20.35
N ALA A 126 -5.10 10.23 -21.15
CA ALA A 126 -5.43 9.84 -22.52
C ALA A 126 -6.53 8.77 -22.57
N GLY A 127 -6.57 7.85 -21.59
CA GLY A 127 -7.56 6.78 -21.43
C GLY A 127 -8.98 7.27 -21.09
N VAL A 128 -9.13 8.54 -20.70
CA VAL A 128 -10.43 9.22 -20.56
C VAL A 128 -10.68 10.28 -21.63
N GLY A 129 -9.79 10.42 -22.61
CA GLY A 129 -9.91 11.37 -23.71
C GLY A 129 -9.74 12.83 -23.28
N ALA A 130 -8.90 13.07 -22.27
CA ALA A 130 -8.50 14.42 -21.88
C ALA A 130 -7.96 15.20 -23.09
N VAL A 131 -8.22 16.51 -23.14
CA VAL A 131 -7.81 17.45 -24.20
C VAL A 131 -8.53 17.26 -25.54
N VAL A 132 -8.73 16.02 -26.01
CA VAL A 132 -9.37 15.75 -27.32
C VAL A 132 -10.89 15.79 -27.24
N PHE A 133 -11.48 15.26 -26.17
CA PHE A 133 -12.95 15.15 -26.02
C PHE A 133 -13.50 15.84 -24.78
N ARG A 134 -12.63 16.13 -23.81
CA ARG A 134 -13.01 16.70 -22.52
C ARG A 134 -12.07 17.84 -22.16
N GLY A 135 -12.64 18.94 -21.68
CA GLY A 135 -11.90 19.94 -20.93
C GLY A 135 -11.41 19.39 -19.58
N TRP A 136 -10.69 20.21 -18.83
CA TRP A 136 -10.05 19.79 -17.57
C TRP A 136 -11.04 19.34 -16.50
N ARG A 137 -12.07 20.14 -16.20
CA ARG A 137 -13.07 19.80 -15.17
C ARG A 137 -13.80 18.48 -15.47
N PRO A 138 -14.39 18.25 -16.67
CA PRO A 138 -15.01 16.96 -16.99
C PRO A 138 -14.04 15.78 -16.97
N THR A 139 -12.76 15.99 -17.28
CA THR A 139 -11.71 14.97 -17.20
C THR A 139 -11.52 14.51 -15.75
N LEU A 140 -11.31 15.47 -14.84
CA LEU A 140 -11.14 15.19 -13.41
C LEU A 140 -12.39 14.49 -12.82
N THR A 141 -13.59 14.97 -13.15
CA THR A 141 -14.84 14.32 -12.73
C THR A 141 -14.94 12.89 -13.27
N ARG A 142 -14.58 12.64 -14.53
CA ARG A 142 -14.60 11.28 -15.11
C ARG A 142 -13.58 10.35 -14.46
N LEU A 143 -12.41 10.88 -14.11
CA LEU A 143 -11.40 10.12 -13.38
C LEU A 143 -11.82 9.91 -11.93
N GLY A 144 -12.77 10.67 -11.39
CA GLY A 144 -13.09 10.67 -9.96
C GLY A 144 -12.01 11.38 -9.14
N VAL A 145 -11.22 12.25 -9.75
CA VAL A 145 -10.30 13.16 -9.05
C VAL A 145 -11.11 14.39 -8.66
N ILE A 146 -11.67 14.36 -7.47
CA ILE A 146 -12.57 15.40 -6.95
C ILE A 146 -12.13 15.74 -5.53
N ARG A 147 -12.56 16.89 -5.02
CA ARG A 147 -12.24 17.26 -3.63
C ARG A 147 -12.83 16.22 -2.67
N PRO A 148 -12.00 15.54 -1.87
CA PRO A 148 -12.50 14.60 -0.90
C PRO A 148 -13.15 15.35 0.25
N THR A 149 -14.09 14.71 0.94
CA THR A 149 -14.52 15.20 2.25
C THR A 149 -13.41 14.96 3.28
N TRP A 150 -13.39 15.75 4.35
CA TRP A 150 -12.35 15.63 5.37
C TRP A 150 -12.28 14.21 5.96
N TRP A 151 -13.43 13.54 6.16
CA TRP A 151 -13.48 12.18 6.71
C TRP A 151 -12.92 11.12 5.74
N GLN A 152 -12.98 11.34 4.43
CA GLN A 152 -12.37 10.44 3.45
C GLN A 152 -10.85 10.40 3.61
N SER A 153 -10.24 11.50 4.06
CA SER A 153 -8.81 11.56 4.35
C SER A 153 -8.43 10.61 5.50
N PHE A 154 -9.29 10.50 6.52
CA PHE A 154 -9.10 9.55 7.61
C PHE A 154 -9.16 8.10 7.12
N TYR A 155 -10.14 7.75 6.28
CA TYR A 155 -10.21 6.40 5.70
C TYR A 155 -9.02 6.10 4.80
N ALA A 156 -8.55 7.07 4.00
CA ALA A 156 -7.38 6.89 3.16
C ALA A 156 -6.15 6.52 4.00
N VAL A 157 -5.91 7.27 5.07
CA VAL A 157 -4.81 7.02 6.00
C VAL A 157 -4.98 5.69 6.75
N ALA A 158 -6.19 5.38 7.23
CA ALA A 158 -6.46 4.10 7.88
C ALA A 158 -6.22 2.91 6.93
N THR A 159 -6.64 3.02 5.66
CA THR A 159 -6.34 2.01 4.64
C THR A 159 -4.84 1.90 4.38
N ALA A 160 -4.11 3.02 4.32
CA ALA A 160 -2.65 2.99 4.19
C ALA A 160 -1.98 2.20 5.32
N MET A 161 -2.43 2.39 6.57
CA MET A 161 -1.92 1.64 7.72
C MET A 161 -2.26 0.16 7.64
N LEU A 162 -3.50 -0.18 7.28
CA LEU A 162 -3.91 -1.57 7.11
C LEU A 162 -3.11 -2.29 6.01
N VAL A 163 -2.87 -1.61 4.88
CA VAL A 163 -2.01 -2.12 3.81
C VAL A 163 -0.56 -2.26 4.30
N GLY A 164 -0.06 -1.28 5.06
CA GLY A 164 1.23 -1.32 5.74
C GLY A 164 1.45 -2.58 6.57
N LEU A 165 0.44 -3.00 7.32
CA LEU A 165 0.50 -4.22 8.14
C LEU A 165 0.63 -5.51 7.33
N LEU A 166 0.29 -5.51 6.03
CA LEU A 166 0.46 -6.67 5.16
C LEU A 166 1.93 -6.95 4.81
N GLY A 167 2.80 -5.94 4.91
CA GLY A 167 4.21 -6.06 4.54
C GLY A 167 4.97 -7.07 5.39
N TRP A 168 4.72 -7.09 6.71
CA TRP A 168 5.38 -8.02 7.63
C TRP A 168 5.06 -9.51 7.34
N PRO A 169 3.79 -9.96 7.33
CA PRO A 169 3.49 -11.36 7.05
C PRO A 169 3.92 -11.75 5.62
N ALA A 170 3.80 -10.85 4.64
CA ALA A 170 4.27 -11.10 3.29
C ALA A 170 5.80 -11.31 3.23
N SER A 171 6.56 -10.52 3.99
CA SER A 171 8.02 -10.66 4.08
C SER A 171 8.41 -11.98 4.75
N VAL A 172 7.76 -12.33 5.86
CA VAL A 172 8.00 -13.61 6.57
C VAL A 172 7.71 -14.80 5.67
N LEU A 173 6.56 -14.79 4.98
CA LEU A 173 6.21 -15.86 4.04
C LEU A 173 7.18 -15.91 2.85
N THR A 174 7.64 -14.76 2.35
CA THR A 174 8.61 -14.74 1.24
C THR A 174 9.96 -15.31 1.67
N TYR A 175 10.43 -14.98 2.88
CA TYR A 175 11.64 -15.57 3.45
C TYR A 175 11.51 -17.09 3.61
N GLN A 176 10.36 -17.57 4.08
CA GLN A 176 10.12 -19.01 4.30
C GLN A 176 9.95 -19.81 3.01
N LEU A 177 9.22 -19.27 2.02
CA LEU A 177 8.85 -19.99 0.80
C LEU A 177 9.88 -19.82 -0.32
N THR A 178 10.51 -18.64 -0.40
CA THR A 178 11.39 -18.23 -1.50
C THR A 178 12.57 -17.38 -0.99
N PRO A 179 13.48 -17.94 -0.16
CA PRO A 179 14.54 -17.19 0.51
C PRO A 179 15.46 -16.44 -0.47
N HIS A 180 15.83 -17.04 -1.60
CA HIS A 180 16.64 -16.36 -2.62
C HIS A 180 15.96 -15.12 -3.22
N ALA A 181 14.64 -15.17 -3.41
CA ALA A 181 13.89 -14.01 -3.88
C ALA A 181 13.79 -12.94 -2.79
N TYR A 182 13.62 -13.34 -1.53
CA TYR A 182 13.65 -12.42 -0.39
C TYR A 182 14.97 -11.65 -0.32
N ASP A 183 16.10 -12.35 -0.40
CA ASP A 183 17.43 -11.74 -0.37
C ASP A 183 17.62 -10.77 -1.55
N ALA A 184 17.24 -11.18 -2.76
CA ALA A 184 17.30 -10.33 -3.95
C ALA A 184 16.46 -9.07 -3.80
N ILE A 185 15.21 -9.19 -3.32
CA ILE A 185 14.31 -8.06 -3.07
C ILE A 185 14.94 -7.08 -2.07
N ASN A 186 15.51 -7.57 -0.97
CA ASN A 186 16.15 -6.69 0.02
C ASN A 186 17.36 -5.94 -0.56
N VAL A 187 18.17 -6.61 -1.39
CA VAL A 187 19.30 -5.95 -2.08
C VAL A 187 18.78 -4.91 -3.08
N ILE A 188 17.72 -5.21 -3.82
CA ILE A 188 17.08 -4.27 -4.74
C ILE A 188 16.60 -3.04 -3.97
N LEU A 189 15.79 -3.24 -2.93
CA LEU A 189 15.25 -2.15 -2.11
C LEU A 189 16.37 -1.26 -1.52
N ALA A 190 17.42 -1.86 -0.97
CA ALA A 190 18.57 -1.13 -0.45
C ALA A 190 19.36 -0.37 -1.52
N LYS A 191 19.45 -0.92 -2.74
CA LYS A 191 20.12 -0.24 -3.86
C LYS A 191 19.32 0.91 -4.42
N THR A 192 17.98 0.77 -4.48
CA THR A 192 17.08 1.76 -5.05
C THR A 192 16.74 2.87 -4.08
N GLU A 193 16.91 2.66 -2.76
CA GLU A 193 16.57 3.63 -1.71
C GLU A 193 17.19 5.01 -1.98
N PRO A 194 16.37 6.03 -2.32
CA PRO A 194 16.87 7.38 -2.47
C PRO A 194 16.79 8.14 -1.15
N GLY A 195 17.35 9.35 -1.11
CA GLY A 195 17.16 10.23 0.05
C GLY A 195 15.68 10.59 0.27
N LEU A 196 15.29 10.77 1.53
CA LEU A 196 13.89 11.00 1.96
C LEU A 196 13.11 11.99 1.06
N ALA A 197 13.73 13.10 0.66
CA ALA A 197 13.06 14.10 -0.16
C ALA A 197 12.63 13.56 -1.54
N VAL A 198 13.46 12.71 -2.16
CA VAL A 198 13.11 12.03 -3.42
C VAL A 198 12.01 11.00 -3.16
N SER A 199 12.10 10.22 -2.09
CA SER A 199 11.09 9.22 -1.72
C SER A 199 9.71 9.85 -1.52
N LEU A 200 9.63 11.03 -0.89
CA LEU A 200 8.36 11.76 -0.70
C LEU A 200 7.78 12.25 -2.03
N VAL A 201 8.62 12.74 -2.95
CA VAL A 201 8.16 13.12 -4.30
C VAL A 201 7.68 11.90 -5.07
N PHE A 202 8.41 10.79 -4.97
CA PHE A 202 8.03 9.52 -5.58
C PHE A 202 6.68 9.04 -5.05
N ALA A 203 6.51 8.93 -3.74
CA ALA A 203 5.28 8.50 -3.09
C ALA A 203 4.04 9.30 -3.54
N VAL A 204 4.15 10.63 -3.62
CA VAL A 204 3.03 11.47 -4.10
C VAL A 204 2.79 11.25 -5.59
N LEU A 205 3.85 11.17 -6.39
CA LEU A 205 3.72 11.07 -7.83
C LEU A 205 3.21 9.68 -8.27
N ALA A 206 3.64 8.61 -7.60
CA ALA A 206 3.14 7.25 -7.76
C ALA A 206 1.66 7.19 -7.38
N GLY A 207 1.31 7.66 -6.17
CA GLY A 207 -0.07 7.75 -5.72
C GLY A 207 -0.97 8.51 -6.71
N VAL A 208 -0.52 9.64 -7.26
CA VAL A 208 -1.29 10.40 -8.26
C VAL A 208 -1.41 9.66 -9.59
N SER A 209 -0.30 9.17 -10.12
CA SER A 209 -0.20 8.68 -11.50
C SER A 209 -0.82 7.29 -11.65
N GLU A 210 -0.46 6.38 -10.76
CA GLU A 210 -0.98 5.01 -10.74
C GLU A 210 -2.48 5.00 -10.46
N GLU A 211 -2.96 5.70 -9.42
CA GLU A 211 -4.39 5.70 -9.10
C GLU A 211 -5.21 6.42 -10.19
N THR A 212 -4.65 7.42 -10.88
CA THR A 212 -5.31 8.03 -12.04
C THR A 212 -5.50 7.02 -13.17
N LEU A 213 -4.48 6.22 -13.48
CA LEU A 213 -4.56 5.18 -14.51
C LEU A 213 -5.46 4.02 -14.08
N PHE A 214 -5.12 3.37 -12.97
CA PHE A 214 -5.77 2.14 -12.54
C PHE A 214 -7.17 2.42 -12.00
N ARG A 215 -7.35 3.36 -11.07
CA ARG A 215 -8.64 3.56 -10.36
C ARG A 215 -9.55 4.52 -11.12
N GLY A 216 -8.97 5.57 -11.72
CA GLY A 216 -9.72 6.56 -12.49
C GLY A 216 -10.11 6.08 -13.89
N ALA A 217 -9.12 5.64 -14.69
CA ALA A 217 -9.35 5.33 -16.09
C ALA A 217 -9.80 3.88 -16.33
N LEU A 218 -9.13 2.90 -15.69
CA LEU A 218 -9.27 1.48 -15.99
C LEU A 218 -10.39 0.79 -15.19
N GLN A 219 -10.40 0.93 -13.86
CA GLN A 219 -11.34 0.25 -12.96
C GLN A 219 -12.82 0.42 -13.32
N PRO A 220 -13.33 1.60 -13.74
CA PRO A 220 -14.73 1.73 -14.13
C PRO A 220 -15.13 0.89 -15.34
N ARG A 221 -14.17 0.29 -16.06
CA ARG A 221 -14.39 -0.56 -17.23
C ARG A 221 -13.97 -2.00 -16.99
N ALA A 222 -12.86 -2.21 -16.29
CA ALA A 222 -12.25 -3.52 -16.06
C ALA A 222 -12.73 -4.18 -14.75
N GLY A 223 -13.36 -3.42 -13.85
CA GLY A 223 -13.67 -3.87 -12.49
C GLY A 223 -12.45 -3.87 -11.58
N ILE A 224 -12.65 -4.22 -10.31
CA ILE A 224 -11.62 -4.11 -9.26
C ILE A 224 -10.53 -5.16 -9.45
N VAL A 225 -10.90 -6.44 -9.63
CA VAL A 225 -9.96 -7.57 -9.64
C VAL A 225 -8.95 -7.46 -10.78
N LEU A 226 -9.43 -7.30 -12.02
CA LEU A 226 -8.54 -7.18 -13.18
C LEU A 226 -7.63 -5.95 -13.09
N THR A 227 -8.15 -4.84 -12.57
CA THR A 227 -7.33 -3.63 -12.36
C THR A 227 -6.24 -3.87 -11.32
N ALA A 228 -6.56 -4.55 -10.21
CA ALA A 228 -5.59 -4.88 -9.17
C ALA A 228 -4.52 -5.87 -9.68
N LEU A 229 -4.89 -6.82 -10.55
CA LEU A 229 -3.92 -7.71 -11.20
C LEU A 229 -2.94 -6.93 -12.08
N LEU A 230 -3.45 -6.01 -12.91
CA LEU A 230 -2.61 -5.17 -13.77
C LEU A 230 -1.74 -4.19 -12.98
N PHE A 231 -2.24 -3.70 -11.84
CA PHE A 231 -1.47 -2.91 -10.87
C PHE A 231 -0.34 -3.72 -10.25
N ALA A 232 -0.58 -4.97 -9.83
CA ALA A 232 0.49 -5.84 -9.36
C ALA A 232 1.49 -6.16 -10.49
N ALA A 233 1.04 -6.30 -11.74
CA ALA A 233 1.89 -6.67 -12.87
C ALA A 233 2.98 -5.64 -13.22
N ILE A 234 2.85 -4.37 -12.82
CA ILE A 234 3.93 -3.39 -12.99
C ILE A 234 5.04 -3.51 -11.92
N HIS A 235 4.80 -4.25 -10.84
CA HIS A 235 5.73 -4.42 -9.72
C HIS A 235 6.63 -5.65 -9.90
N VAL A 236 7.33 -5.69 -11.05
CA VAL A 236 8.17 -6.83 -11.45
C VAL A 236 9.32 -7.13 -10.47
N GLN A 237 9.75 -6.14 -9.69
CA GLN A 237 10.82 -6.25 -8.71
C GLN A 237 10.52 -7.21 -7.55
N TYR A 238 9.26 -7.58 -7.36
CA TYR A 238 8.87 -8.52 -6.30
C TYR A 238 8.82 -9.96 -6.78
N GLY A 239 8.92 -10.23 -8.09
CA GLY A 239 8.74 -11.56 -8.66
C GLY A 239 7.40 -12.21 -8.26
N ALA A 240 7.24 -13.51 -8.47
CA ALA A 240 6.06 -14.25 -8.03
C ALA A 240 6.18 -14.66 -6.54
N THR A 241 6.18 -13.67 -5.64
CA THR A 241 6.32 -13.87 -4.19
C THR A 241 5.08 -13.43 -3.40
N PRO A 242 4.96 -13.84 -2.12
CA PRO A 242 3.94 -13.28 -1.22
C PRO A 242 3.96 -11.74 -1.10
N ILE A 243 5.10 -11.07 -1.30
CA ILE A 243 5.17 -9.61 -1.37
C ILE A 243 4.35 -9.09 -2.56
N LEU A 244 4.47 -9.66 -3.75
CA LEU A 244 3.62 -9.29 -4.89
C LEU A 244 2.13 -9.54 -4.61
N ALA A 245 1.80 -10.63 -3.90
CA ALA A 245 0.43 -10.89 -3.48
C ALA A 245 -0.10 -9.79 -2.52
N SER A 246 0.75 -9.24 -1.65
CA SER A 246 0.38 -8.11 -0.79
C SER A 246 0.11 -6.83 -1.60
N VAL A 247 0.86 -6.58 -2.67
CA VAL A 247 0.62 -5.47 -3.62
C VAL A 247 -0.71 -5.65 -4.35
N PHE A 248 -1.05 -6.89 -4.74
CA PHE A 248 -2.37 -7.19 -5.31
C PHE A 248 -3.51 -6.89 -4.31
N ILE A 249 -3.36 -7.29 -3.04
CA ILE A 249 -4.34 -7.01 -1.98
C ILE A 249 -4.45 -5.51 -1.71
N ALA A 250 -3.34 -4.78 -1.67
CA ALA A 250 -3.34 -3.32 -1.61
C ALA A 250 -4.13 -2.74 -2.78
N GLY A 251 -3.93 -3.29 -3.97
CA GLY A 251 -4.63 -2.88 -5.16
C GLY A 251 -6.14 -3.08 -5.09
N LEU A 252 -6.60 -4.17 -4.47
CA LEU A 252 -8.02 -4.41 -4.16
C LEU A 252 -8.56 -3.38 -3.15
N ALA A 253 -7.79 -3.07 -2.10
CA ALA A 253 -8.18 -2.09 -1.08
C ALA A 253 -8.37 -0.68 -1.67
N TYR A 254 -7.42 -0.21 -2.49
CA TYR A 254 -7.55 1.07 -3.20
C TYR A 254 -8.71 1.04 -4.20
N GLY A 255 -8.95 -0.10 -4.83
CA GLY A 255 -10.11 -0.29 -5.70
C GLY A 255 -11.45 -0.16 -4.96
N LEU A 256 -11.57 -0.72 -3.75
CA LEU A 256 -12.74 -0.56 -2.90
C LEU A 256 -12.92 0.89 -2.42
N LEU A 257 -11.85 1.57 -2.03
CA LEU A 257 -11.89 3.01 -1.72
C LEU A 257 -12.43 3.80 -2.90
N ARG A 258 -11.91 3.56 -4.10
CA ARG A 258 -12.40 4.21 -5.32
C ARG A 258 -13.87 3.90 -5.61
N GLN A 259 -14.31 2.68 -5.36
CA GLN A 259 -15.69 2.27 -5.63
C GLN A 259 -16.68 2.97 -4.68
N ARG A 260 -16.31 3.11 -3.40
CA ARG A 260 -17.17 3.68 -2.36
C ARG A 260 -17.04 5.19 -2.23
N MET A 261 -15.93 5.77 -2.70
CA MET A 261 -15.60 7.18 -2.53
C MET A 261 -15.16 7.76 -3.87
N ASN A 262 -13.87 8.06 -4.04
CA ASN A 262 -13.33 8.69 -5.23
C ASN A 262 -11.84 8.34 -5.41
N THR A 263 -11.28 8.69 -6.57
CA THR A 263 -9.87 8.42 -6.88
C THR A 263 -8.95 9.25 -6.01
N THR A 264 -9.35 10.46 -5.60
CA THR A 264 -8.52 11.28 -4.71
C THR A 264 -8.32 10.61 -3.35
N THR A 265 -9.32 9.94 -2.79
CA THR A 265 -9.16 9.12 -1.59
C THR A 265 -8.18 7.96 -1.80
N ALA A 266 -8.24 7.29 -2.96
CA ALA A 266 -7.29 6.22 -3.29
C ALA A 266 -5.85 6.76 -3.47
N ILE A 267 -5.69 7.91 -4.15
CA ILE A 267 -4.41 8.65 -4.29
C ILE A 267 -3.84 8.92 -2.89
N MET A 268 -4.65 9.44 -1.98
CA MET A 268 -4.22 9.74 -0.62
C MET A 268 -3.80 8.47 0.14
N ALA A 269 -4.51 7.36 -0.04
CA ALA A 269 -4.20 6.10 0.64
C ALA A 269 -2.89 5.50 0.14
N HIS A 270 -2.70 5.48 -1.18
CA HIS A 270 -1.48 4.98 -1.82
C HIS A 270 -0.28 5.86 -1.43
N ALA A 271 -0.36 7.18 -1.65
CA ALA A 271 0.73 8.09 -1.28
C ALA A 271 1.04 8.05 0.23
N SER A 272 0.03 7.91 1.09
CA SER A 272 0.27 7.80 2.54
C SER A 272 0.98 6.50 2.90
N TYR A 273 0.69 5.39 2.20
CA TYR A 273 1.40 4.13 2.41
C TYR A 273 2.86 4.27 2.01
N ASP A 274 3.15 4.81 0.83
CA ASP A 274 4.51 5.01 0.33
C ASP A 274 5.32 5.97 1.19
N ILE A 275 4.70 7.07 1.65
CA ILE A 275 5.31 7.99 2.61
C ILE A 275 5.62 7.24 3.91
N ALA A 276 4.67 6.46 4.43
CA ALA A 276 4.84 5.77 5.69
C ALA A 276 6.00 4.76 5.65
N VAL A 277 6.14 3.99 4.57
CA VAL A 277 7.25 3.03 4.42
C VAL A 277 8.59 3.73 4.16
N SER A 278 8.59 4.95 3.61
CA SER A 278 9.80 5.74 3.34
C SER A 278 10.36 6.49 4.55
N LEU A 279 9.58 6.64 5.63
CA LEU A 279 10.05 7.33 6.84
C LEU A 279 10.99 6.43 7.67
N PRO A 280 11.99 7.01 8.36
CA PRO A 280 12.75 6.29 9.37
C PRO A 280 11.82 5.68 10.43
N GLY A 281 11.86 4.36 10.60
CA GLY A 281 10.95 3.60 11.48
C GLY A 281 9.60 3.22 10.87
N GLY A 282 9.40 3.50 9.58
CA GLY A 282 8.35 2.97 8.72
C GLY A 282 6.92 3.27 9.16
N VAL A 283 6.02 2.35 8.82
CA VAL A 283 4.58 2.42 9.12
C VAL A 283 4.31 2.61 10.62
N GLY A 284 5.17 2.05 11.48
CA GLY A 284 5.10 2.23 12.92
C GLY A 284 5.17 3.71 13.29
N VAL A 285 6.29 4.38 12.97
CA VAL A 285 6.51 5.80 13.29
C VAL A 285 5.45 6.71 12.66
N PHE A 286 5.05 6.44 11.42
CA PHE A 286 4.00 7.22 10.76
C PHE A 286 2.66 7.11 11.49
N GLY A 287 2.27 5.90 11.90
CA GLY A 287 1.06 5.67 12.69
C GLY A 287 1.09 6.41 14.04
N LEU A 288 2.26 6.51 14.68
CA LEU A 288 2.44 7.29 15.92
C LEU A 288 2.25 8.79 15.69
N GLY A 289 2.83 9.31 14.62
CA GLY A 289 2.68 10.72 14.24
C GLY A 289 1.22 11.08 14.04
N LEU A 290 0.45 10.20 13.39
CA LEU A 290 -0.98 10.40 13.17
C LEU A 290 -1.79 10.32 14.46
N ALA A 291 -1.47 9.37 15.34
CA ALA A 291 -2.15 9.23 16.62
C ALA A 291 -1.84 10.42 17.55
N GLY A 292 -0.59 10.89 17.55
CA GLY A 292 -0.16 12.11 18.23
C GLY A 292 -0.82 13.38 17.66
N LEU A 293 -0.95 13.49 16.33
CA LEU A 293 -1.67 14.60 15.69
C LEU A 293 -3.16 14.57 16.03
N GLY A 294 -3.78 13.38 16.00
CA GLY A 294 -5.18 13.20 16.41
C GLY A 294 -5.40 13.62 17.86
N LEU A 295 -4.51 13.20 18.75
CA LEU A 295 -4.46 13.64 20.15
C LEU A 295 -4.32 15.15 20.28
N ALA A 296 -3.42 15.78 19.53
CA ALA A 296 -3.20 17.22 19.55
C ALA A 296 -4.43 17.99 19.05
N VAL A 297 -5.06 17.54 17.96
CA VAL A 297 -6.29 18.15 17.43
C VAL A 297 -7.45 17.98 18.40
N ILE A 298 -7.58 16.82 19.05
CA ILE A 298 -8.57 16.58 20.10
C ILE A 298 -8.28 17.48 21.29
N ALA A 299 -7.04 17.57 21.76
CA ALA A 299 -6.64 18.41 22.89
C ALA A 299 -6.91 19.91 22.62
N VAL A 300 -6.56 20.40 21.43
CA VAL A 300 -6.82 21.78 20.99
C VAL A 300 -8.33 22.07 20.86
N ARG A 301 -9.14 21.10 20.41
CA ARG A 301 -10.61 21.23 20.36
C ARG A 301 -11.30 20.96 21.70
N ALA A 302 -10.60 20.39 22.66
CA ALA A 302 -11.09 19.98 23.97
C ALA A 302 -10.88 21.04 25.07
N ASP A 303 -10.15 22.12 24.76
CA ASP A 303 -10.00 23.26 25.66
C ASP A 303 -11.40 23.83 25.99
N GLY A 304 -11.86 23.61 27.23
CA GLY A 304 -13.13 24.09 27.76
C GLY A 304 -14.24 23.07 27.99
N HIS A 305 -14.07 21.77 27.72
CA HIS A 305 -15.16 20.78 27.86
C HIS A 305 -14.86 19.61 28.81
N ARG A 306 -15.81 19.29 29.71
CA ARG A 306 -15.66 18.27 30.78
C ARG A 306 -15.44 16.83 30.28
N TRP A 307 -15.84 16.50 29.06
CA TRP A 307 -15.74 15.15 28.49
C TRP A 307 -14.34 14.81 27.94
N SER A 308 -13.45 15.81 27.78
CA SER A 308 -12.07 15.63 27.30
C SER A 308 -11.22 14.71 28.17
N ARG A 309 -11.56 14.64 29.47
CA ARG A 309 -10.94 13.81 30.51
C ARG A 309 -11.04 12.31 30.23
N TYR A 310 -12.04 11.90 29.46
CA TYR A 310 -12.32 10.49 29.14
C TYR A 310 -11.76 10.06 27.79
N LEU A 311 -11.36 11.00 26.92
CA LEU A 311 -10.85 10.70 25.58
C LEU A 311 -9.32 10.69 25.48
N ALA A 312 -8.64 11.44 26.35
CA ALA A 312 -7.17 11.36 26.46
C ALA A 312 -6.64 9.93 26.70
N PRO A 313 -7.28 9.09 27.55
CA PRO A 313 -6.86 7.69 27.74
C PRO A 313 -7.11 6.80 26.52
N LEU A 314 -8.20 7.01 25.77
CA LEU A 314 -8.54 6.23 24.58
C LEU A 314 -7.62 6.54 23.40
N ALA A 315 -7.27 7.82 23.24
CA ALA A 315 -6.36 8.25 22.20
C ALA A 315 -4.88 7.94 22.57
N ALA A 316 -4.53 7.90 23.87
CA ALA A 316 -3.28 7.30 24.34
C ALA A 316 -3.22 5.78 24.07
N GLY A 317 -4.30 5.04 24.35
CA GLY A 317 -4.40 3.61 24.07
C GLY A 317 -4.37 3.26 22.57
N GLY A 318 -5.00 4.08 21.73
CA GLY A 318 -4.93 3.94 20.26
C GLY A 318 -3.55 4.24 19.68
N SER A 319 -2.88 5.28 20.20
CA SER A 319 -1.48 5.58 19.86
C SER A 319 -0.53 4.43 20.28
N PHE A 320 -0.84 3.76 21.39
CA PHE A 320 -0.02 2.67 21.92
C PHE A 320 -0.24 1.31 21.26
N LEU A 321 -1.46 0.99 20.79
CA LEU A 321 -1.69 -0.20 19.96
C LEU A 321 -0.87 -0.13 18.66
N VAL A 322 -0.69 1.08 18.14
CA VAL A 322 0.17 1.36 16.98
C VAL A 322 1.67 1.30 17.36
N LEU A 323 2.07 1.78 18.55
CA LEU A 323 3.44 1.56 19.09
C LEU A 323 3.76 0.07 19.26
N GLY A 324 2.81 -0.70 19.80
CA GLY A 324 2.95 -2.13 20.04
C GLY A 324 3.00 -2.94 18.75
N ALA A 325 2.25 -2.53 17.71
CA ALA A 325 2.33 -3.13 16.38
C ALA A 325 3.63 -2.77 15.65
N GLY A 326 4.13 -1.54 15.81
CA GLY A 326 5.45 -1.11 15.31
C GLY A 326 6.62 -1.87 15.95
N ALA A 327 6.44 -2.42 17.16
CA ALA A 327 7.46 -3.17 17.89
C ALA A 327 7.82 -4.54 17.28
N VAL A 328 7.02 -5.06 16.35
CA VAL A 328 7.27 -6.37 15.70
C VAL A 328 8.08 -6.24 14.40
N VAL A 329 8.16 -5.06 13.79
CA VAL A 329 8.59 -4.93 12.38
C VAL A 329 9.96 -4.26 12.18
N VAL A 330 10.55 -3.63 13.19
CA VAL A 330 11.76 -2.80 12.96
C VAL A 330 13.05 -3.46 13.46
N THR A 331 13.90 -3.83 12.50
CA THR A 331 15.36 -4.05 12.51
C THR A 331 15.91 -5.41 12.92
N GLY A 332 16.59 -6.03 11.95
CA GLY A 332 17.45 -7.20 12.10
C GLY A 332 18.79 -6.94 12.78
N ASN A 333 18.89 -6.05 13.78
CA ASN A 333 19.97 -6.08 14.79
C ASN A 333 19.76 -5.11 15.97
N ALA A 334 20.16 -5.59 17.16
CA ALA A 334 20.44 -4.90 18.44
C ALA A 334 19.28 -4.58 19.44
N ILE A 335 18.83 -5.63 20.13
CA ILE A 335 18.72 -5.90 21.59
C ILE A 335 18.37 -4.77 22.60
N ALA A 336 18.69 -3.49 22.40
CA ALA A 336 18.55 -2.45 23.44
C ALA A 336 17.12 -1.90 23.64
N TRP A 337 16.23 -2.04 22.65
CA TRP A 337 14.93 -1.35 22.63
C TRP A 337 13.73 -2.16 23.13
N ARG A 338 13.91 -3.46 23.39
CA ARG A 338 12.85 -4.39 23.79
C ARG A 338 12.29 -4.21 25.22
N PRO A 339 13.07 -3.80 26.25
CA PRO A 339 12.54 -3.67 27.62
C PRO A 339 11.64 -2.45 27.81
N PHE A 340 11.89 -1.35 27.08
CA PHE A 340 11.27 -0.06 27.33
C PHE A 340 9.81 0.01 26.85
N GLY A 341 9.52 -0.55 25.67
CA GLY A 341 8.16 -0.61 25.11
C GLY A 341 7.23 -1.49 25.95
N THR A 342 7.75 -2.59 26.47
CA THR A 342 7.01 -3.54 27.31
C THR A 342 6.70 -2.98 28.70
N ALA A 343 7.66 -2.32 29.35
CA ALA A 343 7.45 -1.68 30.65
C ALA A 343 6.40 -0.56 30.57
N ALA A 344 6.41 0.23 29.48
CA ALA A 344 5.42 1.25 29.24
C ALA A 344 4.01 0.67 28.97
N PHE A 345 3.92 -0.44 28.23
CA PHE A 345 2.67 -1.14 27.98
C PHE A 345 2.05 -1.72 29.26
N LEU A 346 2.86 -2.32 30.14
CA LEU A 346 2.42 -2.81 31.45
C LEU A 346 1.96 -1.69 32.37
N ALA A 347 2.71 -0.59 32.46
CA ALA A 347 2.34 0.58 33.25
C ALA A 347 0.99 1.19 32.80
N MET A 348 0.72 1.18 31.49
CA MET A 348 -0.52 1.67 30.92
C MET A 348 -1.70 0.71 31.16
N ALA A 349 -1.51 -0.60 31.00
CA ALA A 349 -2.57 -1.58 31.31
C ALA A 349 -2.99 -1.46 32.78
N ILE A 350 -2.03 -1.24 33.68
CA ILE A 350 -2.28 -0.96 35.10
C ILE A 350 -3.03 0.37 35.26
N ALA A 351 -2.62 1.44 34.59
CA ALA A 351 -3.33 2.73 34.66
C ALA A 351 -4.79 2.64 34.18
N VAL A 352 -5.07 1.86 33.13
CA VAL A 352 -6.43 1.61 32.61
C VAL A 352 -7.25 0.76 33.57
N VAL A 353 -6.65 -0.27 34.20
CA VAL A 353 -7.30 -1.03 35.27
C VAL A 353 -7.62 -0.12 36.45
N LEU A 354 -6.68 0.72 36.88
CA LEU A 354 -6.87 1.65 38.00
C LEU A 354 -7.98 2.69 37.72
N GLU A 355 -8.05 3.24 36.50
CA GLU A 355 -9.12 4.16 36.12
C GLU A 355 -10.47 3.44 35.95
N GLY A 356 -10.46 2.20 35.45
CA GLY A 356 -11.64 1.33 35.41
C GLY A 356 -12.20 1.05 36.80
N LEU A 357 -11.34 0.73 37.76
CA LEU A 357 -11.69 0.51 39.16
C LEU A 357 -12.20 1.80 39.82
N ARG A 358 -11.52 2.94 39.58
CA ARG A 358 -11.94 4.26 40.08
C ARG A 358 -13.30 4.69 39.53
N SER A 359 -13.58 4.41 38.27
CA SER A 359 -14.85 4.73 37.60
C SER A 359 -15.94 3.66 37.78
N ARG A 360 -15.65 2.56 38.50
CA ARG A 360 -16.52 1.37 38.64
C ARG A 360 -16.95 0.75 37.31
N SER A 361 -16.16 0.97 36.25
CA SER A 361 -16.43 0.45 34.91
C SER A 361 -15.85 -0.95 34.76
N ILE A 362 -16.73 -1.96 34.73
CA ILE A 362 -16.38 -3.37 34.55
C ILE A 362 -15.70 -3.58 33.18
N ALA A 363 -16.13 -2.85 32.15
CA ALA A 363 -15.56 -2.93 30.81
C ALA A 363 -14.12 -2.41 30.75
N LEU A 364 -13.83 -1.27 31.39
CA LEU A 364 -12.46 -0.72 31.44
C LEU A 364 -11.55 -1.57 32.32
N THR A 365 -12.07 -2.05 33.45
CA THR A 365 -11.33 -2.93 34.35
C THR A 365 -10.98 -4.25 33.68
N GLY A 366 -11.96 -4.92 33.06
CA GLY A 366 -11.76 -6.19 32.36
C GLY A 366 -10.88 -6.06 31.11
N GLY A 367 -11.07 -5.00 30.32
CA GLY A 367 -10.24 -4.72 29.14
C GLY A 367 -8.79 -4.41 29.50
N GLY A 368 -8.56 -3.64 30.56
CA GLY A 368 -7.22 -3.36 31.09
C GLY A 368 -6.54 -4.61 31.63
N LEU A 369 -7.27 -5.48 32.34
CA LEU A 369 -6.74 -6.74 32.88
C LEU A 369 -6.36 -7.72 31.75
N LEU A 370 -7.20 -7.81 30.72
CA LEU A 370 -6.92 -8.65 29.55
C LEU A 370 -5.69 -8.15 28.79
N ALA A 371 -5.57 -6.83 28.58
CA ALA A 371 -4.39 -6.22 27.96
C ALA A 371 -3.12 -6.47 28.78
N TRP A 372 -3.20 -6.39 30.12
CA TRP A 372 -2.10 -6.72 31.02
C TRP A 372 -1.68 -8.20 30.89
N LEU A 373 -2.63 -9.12 30.92
CA LEU A 373 -2.38 -10.56 30.78
C LEU A 373 -1.76 -10.91 29.42
N MET A 374 -2.24 -10.29 28.34
CA MET A 374 -1.65 -10.45 27.01
C MET A 374 -0.22 -9.93 26.94
N ALA A 375 0.09 -8.80 27.59
CA ALA A 375 1.44 -8.28 27.67
C ALA A 375 2.39 -9.24 28.39
N VAL A 376 1.95 -9.78 29.54
CA VAL A 376 2.72 -10.77 30.31
C VAL A 376 2.94 -12.06 29.52
N ALA A 377 1.92 -12.53 28.80
CA ALA A 377 2.03 -13.71 27.93
C ALA A 377 3.02 -13.50 26.77
N ILE A 378 3.02 -12.30 26.16
CA ILE A 378 3.98 -11.92 25.12
C ILE A 378 5.41 -11.80 25.69
N MET A 379 5.56 -11.30 26.92
CA MET A 379 6.87 -11.25 27.59
C MET A 379 7.48 -12.62 27.83
N TRP A 380 6.65 -13.60 28.19
CA TRP A 380 7.09 -14.96 28.48
C TRP A 380 7.29 -15.84 27.25
N SER A 381 6.74 -15.46 26.09
CA SER A 381 6.95 -16.20 24.83
C SER A 381 8.18 -15.76 24.04
N VAL A 382 8.92 -14.75 24.52
CA VAL A 382 10.13 -14.23 23.86
C VAL A 382 11.38 -14.64 24.65
N PRO A 383 12.40 -15.26 24.02
CA PRO A 383 13.65 -15.61 24.69
C PRO A 383 14.48 -14.34 24.97
N TRP A 384 14.75 -14.06 26.24
CA TRP A 384 15.55 -12.91 26.71
C TRP A 384 17.04 -13.27 26.83
N PRO A 385 17.99 -12.35 26.56
CA PRO A 385 19.41 -12.56 26.90
C PRO A 385 19.60 -12.62 28.42
N GLU A 386 20.37 -13.57 28.95
CA GLU A 386 20.56 -13.83 30.40
C GLU A 386 20.88 -12.58 31.24
N GLN A 387 21.52 -11.58 30.64
CA GLN A 387 21.97 -10.34 31.29
C GLN A 387 20.82 -9.37 31.68
N VAL A 388 19.59 -9.59 31.21
CA VAL A 388 18.44 -8.67 31.40
C VAL A 388 17.27 -9.34 32.13
N TRP A 389 17.33 -10.65 32.40
CA TRP A 389 16.23 -11.42 33.03
C TRP A 389 15.81 -10.88 34.41
N TRP A 390 16.74 -10.24 35.14
CA TRP A 390 16.49 -9.69 36.48
C TRP A 390 15.65 -8.40 36.48
N LEU A 391 15.51 -7.71 35.33
CA LEU A 391 14.69 -6.50 35.21
C LEU A 391 13.19 -6.79 35.10
N ALA A 392 12.80 -7.97 34.61
CA ALA A 392 11.40 -8.38 34.52
C ALA A 392 10.72 -8.54 35.90
N PRO A 393 11.32 -9.22 36.90
CA PRO A 393 10.80 -9.26 38.26
C PRO A 393 10.77 -7.87 38.92
N LEU A 394 11.77 -7.01 38.67
CA LEU A 394 11.83 -5.66 39.23
C LEU A 394 10.72 -4.75 38.68
N ALA A 395 10.50 -4.76 37.37
CA ALA A 395 9.40 -4.04 36.73
C ALA A 395 8.03 -4.56 37.21
N SER A 396 7.90 -5.87 37.41
CA SER A 396 6.70 -6.51 37.97
C SER A 396 6.48 -6.10 39.43
N ALA A 397 7.53 -6.03 40.25
CA ALA A 397 7.46 -5.60 41.64
C ALA A 397 7.08 -4.12 41.79
N ILE A 398 7.63 -3.24 40.94
CA ILE A 398 7.28 -1.80 40.91
C ILE A 398 5.81 -1.61 40.50
N ALA A 399 5.37 -2.37 39.49
CA ALA A 399 3.98 -2.39 39.03
C ALA A 399 3.01 -2.86 40.13
N ILE A 400 3.34 -3.94 40.85
CA ILE A 400 2.54 -4.47 41.95
C ILE A 400 2.51 -3.47 43.11
N ALA A 401 3.65 -2.88 43.48
CA ALA A 401 3.72 -1.88 44.54
C ALA A 401 2.90 -0.62 44.22
N ALA A 402 2.91 -0.15 42.96
CA ALA A 402 2.09 0.97 42.51
C ALA A 402 0.59 0.61 42.54
N GLY A 403 0.22 -0.61 42.14
CA GLY A 403 -1.17 -1.11 42.22
C GLY A 403 -1.68 -1.23 43.65
N VAL A 404 -0.88 -1.80 44.55
CA VAL A 404 -1.21 -1.94 45.99
C VAL A 404 -1.29 -0.58 46.68
N GLY A 405 -0.37 0.35 46.37
CA GLY A 405 -0.39 1.70 46.92
C GLY A 405 -1.60 2.54 46.47
N ALA A 406 -2.10 2.31 45.25
CA ALA A 406 -3.33 2.91 44.76
C ALA A 406 -4.59 2.29 45.41
N TRP A 407 -4.60 0.98 45.59
CA TRP A 407 -5.67 0.26 46.29
C TRP A 407 -5.78 0.68 47.76
N TYR A 408 -4.65 0.80 48.47
CA TYR A 408 -4.61 1.24 49.87
C TYR A 408 -5.17 2.66 50.05
N ARG A 409 -4.83 3.60 49.15
CA ARG A 409 -5.38 4.98 49.18
C ARG A 409 -6.89 5.01 48.91
N LEU A 410 -7.41 4.13 48.06
CA LEU A 410 -8.84 3.99 47.80
C LEU A 410 -9.58 3.40 49.01
N ALA A 411 -9.02 2.36 49.64
CA ALA A 411 -9.58 1.74 50.84
C ALA A 411 -9.57 2.70 52.05
N SER A 412 -8.54 3.53 52.19
CA SER A 412 -8.47 4.55 53.25
C SER A 412 -9.37 5.77 52.98
N SER A 413 -9.60 6.14 51.72
CA SER A 413 -10.48 7.27 51.36
C SER A 413 -11.98 6.98 51.54
N GLY A 414 -12.36 5.72 51.74
CA GLY A 414 -13.74 5.31 52.07
C GLY A 414 -14.09 5.39 53.56
N TYR A 415 -13.13 5.68 54.44
CA TYR A 415 -13.33 5.71 55.90
C TYR A 415 -13.58 7.11 56.49
N GLU A 416 -13.39 8.19 55.72
CA GLU A 416 -13.65 9.58 56.17
C GLU A 416 -15.02 10.13 55.70
N ALA A 417 -15.92 9.26 55.23
CA ALA A 417 -17.30 9.61 54.95
C ALA A 417 -18.24 8.62 55.64
N GLY A 418 -18.29 8.73 56.98
CA GLY A 418 -19.25 8.10 57.87
C GLY A 418 -19.55 9.05 59.01
#